data_AF-A0A953IR76-F1
#
_entry.id   AF-A0A953IR76-F1
#
_cell.length_a   1.000
_cell.length_b   1.000
_cell.length_c   1.000
_cell.angle_alpha   90.00
_cell.angle_beta   90.00
_cell.angle_gamma   90.00
#
_symmetry.space_group_name_H-M   'P 1'
#
loop_
_entity.id
_entity.type
_entity.pdbx_description
1 polymer ?
#
loop_
_entity_poly.entity_id
_entity_poly.type
_entity_poly.pdbx_seq_one_letter_code
_entity_poly.pdbx_strand_id
1 'polypeptide(L)'
;MAARARNLARHFVLAVTALLLAASAQKIQAAGDKAFGEYLSSECVTCHQASGRFEGIPSIVGWPEASFVAIMKQYRARERANPVMQTIAGKLTEEEISALAAYFGSLKPAARAKSK
;
A
#
# COMPACT_ATOMS: atom_id res chain seq x y z
N MET A 1 40.44 39.08 11.57
CA MET A 1 39.32 38.78 10.63
C MET A 1 39.24 37.31 10.19
N ALA A 2 40.33 36.52 10.16
CA ALA A 2 40.32 35.12 9.68
C ALA A 2 39.62 34.07 10.58
N ALA A 3 39.34 34.34 11.86
CA ALA A 3 38.70 33.38 12.76
C ALA A 3 37.17 33.27 12.57
N ARG A 4 36.51 34.37 12.21
CA ARG A 4 35.06 34.41 11.94
C ARG A 4 34.69 33.61 10.70
N ALA A 5 35.47 33.72 9.62
CA ALA A 5 35.25 32.98 8.37
C ALA A 5 35.42 31.45 8.54
N ARG A 6 36.37 31.02 9.38
CA ARG A 6 36.57 29.60 9.71
C ARG A 6 35.44 29.00 10.54
N ASN A 7 34.82 29.78 11.43
CA ASN A 7 33.64 29.34 12.17
C ASN A 7 32.39 29.28 11.28
N LEU A 8 32.18 30.26 10.40
CA LEU A 8 31.08 30.24 9.43
C LEU A 8 31.16 29.01 8.49
N ALA A 9 32.34 28.68 7.97
CA ALA A 9 32.52 27.49 7.13
C ALA A 9 32.29 26.18 7.89
N ARG A 10 32.70 26.10 9.17
CA ARG A 10 32.44 24.93 10.04
C ARG A 10 30.96 24.75 10.35
N HIS A 11 30.24 25.84 10.63
CA HIS A 11 28.79 25.80 10.87
C HIS A 11 28.00 25.45 9.60
N PHE A 12 28.47 25.90 8.43
CA PHE A 12 27.86 25.55 7.14
C PHE A 12 28.04 24.07 6.79
N VAL A 13 29.24 23.51 6.99
CA VAL A 13 29.49 22.06 6.78
C VAL A 13 28.67 21.20 7.74
N LEU A 14 28.61 21.56 9.03
CA LEU A 14 27.81 20.85 10.04
C LEU A 14 26.31 20.86 9.72
N ALA A 15 25.77 21.99 9.27
CA ALA A 15 24.36 22.11 8.90
C ALA A 15 24.01 21.28 7.64
N VAL A 16 24.89 21.25 6.65
CA VAL A 16 24.69 20.44 5.42
C VAL A 16 24.76 18.94 5.72
N THR A 17 25.66 18.49 6.59
CA THR A 17 25.72 17.07 7.01
C THR A 17 24.51 16.64 7.85
N ALA A 18 23.97 17.50 8.71
CA ALA A 18 22.78 17.19 9.51
C ALA A 18 21.52 17.07 8.64
N LEU A 19 21.43 17.85 7.56
CA LEU A 19 20.31 17.79 6.62
C LEU A 19 20.31 16.52 5.77
N LEU A 20 21.49 15.98 5.44
CA LEU A 20 21.63 14.73 4.67
C LEU A 20 21.28 13.47 5.47
N LEU A 21 21.46 13.45 6.80
CA LEU A 21 21.11 12.30 7.64
C LEU A 21 19.60 12.18 7.94
N ALA A 22 18.82 13.26 7.81
CA ALA A 22 17.39 13.25 8.10
C ALA A 22 16.53 12.63 6.96
N ALA A 23 17.10 12.43 5.77
CA ALA A 23 16.36 12.01 4.59
C ALA A 23 16.15 10.49 4.46
N SER A 24 16.73 9.66 5.33
CA SER A 24 16.74 8.20 5.19
C SER A 24 15.81 7.43 6.13
N ALA A 25 14.86 8.11 6.79
CA ALA A 25 13.80 7.42 7.55
C ALA A 25 12.74 6.85 6.59
N GLN A 26 13.10 5.83 5.80
CA GLN A 26 12.12 5.01 5.11
C GLN A 26 11.28 4.30 6.19
N LYS A 27 10.01 4.67 6.32
CA LYS A 27 9.05 3.94 7.14
C LYS A 27 9.01 2.49 6.62
N ILE A 28 9.63 1.57 7.35
CA ILE A 28 9.46 0.15 7.13
C ILE A 28 8.02 -0.16 7.51
N GLN A 29 7.14 -0.21 6.51
CA GLN A 29 5.79 -0.69 6.72
C GLN A 29 5.92 -2.19 7.01
N ALA A 30 5.56 -2.62 8.21
CA ALA A 30 5.47 -4.04 8.52
C ALA A 30 4.54 -4.72 7.50
N ALA A 31 4.91 -5.90 7.03
CA ALA A 31 4.05 -6.71 6.16
C ALA A 31 2.72 -6.98 6.89
N GLY A 32 1.61 -6.94 6.16
CA GLY A 32 0.29 -7.16 6.75
C GLY A 32 0.14 -8.57 7.35
N ASP A 33 -0.67 -8.71 8.39
CA ASP A 33 -1.01 -10.02 8.96
C ASP A 33 -1.89 -10.80 7.96
N LYS A 34 -1.29 -11.79 7.30
CA LYS A 34 -1.98 -12.62 6.31
C LYS A 34 -3.14 -13.42 6.92
N ALA A 35 -3.01 -13.94 8.14
CA ALA A 35 -4.06 -14.75 8.76
C ALA A 35 -5.28 -13.86 9.09
N PHE A 36 -5.02 -12.64 9.55
CA PHE A 36 -6.08 -11.65 9.72
C PHE A 36 -6.72 -11.25 8.38
N GLY A 37 -5.92 -11.08 7.32
CA GLY A 37 -6.42 -10.80 5.98
C GLY A 37 -7.30 -11.92 5.41
N GLU A 38 -6.94 -13.18 5.67
CA GLU A 38 -7.75 -14.35 5.30
C GLU A 38 -9.11 -14.33 5.99
N TYR A 39 -9.14 -14.04 7.29
CA TYR A 39 -10.37 -13.89 8.06
C TYR A 39 -11.28 -12.79 7.50
N LEU A 40 -10.73 -11.62 7.17
CA LEU A 40 -11.49 -10.49 6.59
C LEU A 40 -11.93 -10.72 5.15
N SER A 41 -11.32 -11.68 4.44
CA SER A 41 -11.52 -11.84 2.99
C SER A 41 -12.93 -12.32 2.60
N SER A 42 -13.71 -12.85 3.55
CA SER A 42 -15.07 -13.35 3.30
C SER A 42 -15.97 -12.29 2.65
N GLU A 43 -15.87 -11.05 3.10
CA GLU A 43 -16.65 -9.93 2.57
C GLU A 43 -16.25 -9.57 1.14
N CYS A 44 -14.97 -9.73 0.81
CA CYS A 44 -14.43 -9.41 -0.50
C CYS A 44 -14.89 -10.43 -1.54
N VAL A 45 -14.99 -11.71 -1.16
CA VAL A 45 -15.32 -12.81 -2.07
C VAL A 45 -16.82 -12.94 -2.36
N THR A 46 -17.67 -12.17 -1.70
CA THR A 46 -19.08 -11.97 -2.09
C THR A 46 -19.21 -11.37 -3.50
N CYS A 47 -18.19 -10.61 -3.93
CA CYS A 47 -18.16 -9.95 -5.24
C CYS A 47 -16.94 -10.37 -6.07
N HIS A 48 -15.75 -10.45 -5.46
CA HIS A 48 -14.52 -10.77 -6.16
C HIS A 48 -14.23 -12.27 -6.14
N GLN A 49 -14.16 -12.90 -7.31
CA GLN A 49 -14.02 -14.34 -7.40
C GLN A 49 -12.68 -14.82 -6.81
N ALA A 50 -12.72 -15.71 -5.81
CA ALA A 50 -11.52 -16.33 -5.22
C ALA A 50 -10.69 -17.13 -6.25
N SER A 51 -11.34 -17.60 -7.31
CA SER A 51 -10.69 -18.23 -8.46
C SER A 51 -9.85 -17.27 -9.31
N GLY A 52 -10.03 -15.95 -9.12
CA GLY A 52 -9.40 -14.91 -9.92
C GLY A 52 -10.01 -14.70 -11.31
N ARG A 53 -11.20 -15.27 -11.56
CA ARG A 53 -11.96 -15.11 -12.81
C ARG A 53 -12.56 -13.71 -12.91
N PHE A 54 -12.67 -13.20 -14.14
CA PHE A 54 -13.40 -11.96 -14.42
C PHE A 54 -14.82 -12.30 -14.87
N GLU A 55 -15.81 -11.89 -14.07
CA GLU A 55 -17.24 -12.03 -14.38
C GLU A 55 -17.94 -10.68 -14.18
N GLY A 56 -17.41 -9.64 -14.83
CA GLY A 56 -17.86 -8.25 -14.65
C GLY A 56 -17.26 -7.55 -13.43
N ILE A 57 -16.71 -8.30 -12.48
CA ILE A 57 -15.98 -7.79 -11.32
C ILE A 57 -14.49 -8.17 -11.45
N PRO A 58 -13.55 -7.21 -11.30
CA PRO A 58 -12.13 -7.47 -11.47
C PRO A 58 -11.58 -8.42 -10.40
N SER A 59 -10.65 -9.29 -10.81
CA SER A 59 -9.89 -10.11 -9.87
C SER A 59 -8.96 -9.26 -9.02
N ILE A 60 -8.88 -9.59 -7.74
CA ILE A 60 -7.93 -9.03 -6.76
C ILE A 60 -6.88 -10.07 -6.30
N VAL A 61 -6.97 -11.29 -6.83
CA VAL A 61 -6.10 -12.42 -6.47
C VAL A 61 -4.71 -12.22 -7.09
N GLY A 62 -3.66 -12.36 -6.28
CA GLY A 62 -2.26 -12.26 -6.70
C GLY A 62 -1.81 -10.84 -7.05
N TRP A 63 -2.52 -9.80 -6.60
CA TRP A 63 -2.10 -8.42 -6.78
C TRP A 63 -0.87 -8.10 -5.92
N PRO A 64 0.09 -7.28 -6.41
CA PRO A 64 1.13 -6.75 -5.56
C PRO A 64 0.53 -6.01 -4.36
N GLU A 65 1.01 -6.30 -3.15
CA GLU A 65 0.43 -5.73 -1.92
C GLU A 65 0.36 -4.20 -1.95
N ALA A 66 1.45 -3.56 -2.38
CA ALA A 66 1.53 -2.11 -2.50
C ALA A 66 0.44 -1.52 -3.43
N SER A 67 0.14 -2.21 -4.54
CA SER A 67 -0.91 -1.80 -5.47
C SER A 67 -2.31 -1.96 -4.87
N PHE A 68 -2.56 -3.06 -4.16
CA PHE A 68 -3.82 -3.27 -3.45
C PHE A 68 -4.04 -2.16 -2.41
N VAL A 69 -3.05 -1.90 -1.56
CA VAL A 69 -3.10 -0.84 -0.53
C VAL A 69 -3.37 0.52 -1.18
N ALA A 70 -2.63 0.87 -2.24
CA ALA A 70 -2.80 2.16 -2.92
C ALA A 70 -4.21 2.33 -3.48
N ILE A 71 -4.76 1.31 -4.17
CA ILE A 71 -6.09 1.36 -4.77
C ILE A 71 -7.18 1.46 -3.69
N MET A 72 -7.08 0.69 -2.60
CA MET A 72 -8.03 0.78 -1.50
C MET A 72 -8.01 2.14 -0.83
N LYS A 73 -6.83 2.76 -0.67
CA LYS A 73 -6.71 4.14 -0.18
C LYS A 73 -7.36 5.15 -1.11
N GLN A 74 -7.18 5.03 -2.42
CA GLN A 74 -7.83 5.89 -3.41
C GLN A 74 -9.36 5.76 -3.36
N TYR A 75 -9.90 4.55 -3.17
CA TYR A 75 -11.34 4.37 -2.96
C TYR A 75 -11.81 5.00 -1.66
N ARG A 76 -11.09 4.79 -0.55
CA ARG A 76 -11.46 5.40 0.74
C ARG A 76 -11.40 6.93 0.71
N ALA A 77 -10.42 7.50 0.01
CA ALA A 77 -10.27 8.94 -0.20
C ALA A 77 -11.23 9.51 -1.26
N ARG A 78 -12.02 8.65 -1.93
CA ARG A 78 -12.93 8.99 -3.04
C ARG A 78 -12.22 9.60 -4.27
N GLU A 79 -10.92 9.43 -4.39
CA GLU A 79 -10.13 9.82 -5.57
C GLU A 79 -10.45 8.92 -6.78
N ARG A 80 -10.85 7.68 -6.51
CA ARG A 80 -11.30 6.73 -7.53
C ARG A 80 -12.81 6.56 -7.48
N ALA A 81 -13.48 6.80 -8.61
CA ALA A 81 -14.93 6.72 -8.72
C ALA A 81 -15.43 5.26 -8.79
N ASN A 82 -16.06 4.79 -7.71
CA ASN A 82 -16.90 3.60 -7.68
C ASN A 82 -17.64 3.58 -6.33
N PRO A 83 -18.95 3.90 -6.27
CA PRO A 83 -19.67 4.06 -5.01
C PRO A 83 -19.61 2.80 -4.12
N VAL A 84 -19.68 1.61 -4.71
CA VAL A 84 -19.63 0.34 -3.97
C VAL A 84 -18.27 0.19 -3.29
N MET A 85 -17.17 0.30 -4.04
CA MET A 85 -15.83 0.15 -3.47
C MET A 85 -15.44 1.29 -2.54
N GLN A 86 -15.98 2.50 -2.74
CA GLN A 86 -15.82 3.60 -1.79
C GLN A 86 -16.50 3.29 -0.44
N THR A 87 -17.69 2.69 -0.45
CA THR A 87 -18.36 2.23 0.78
C THR A 87 -17.59 1.08 1.45
N ILE A 88 -17.10 0.10 0.69
CA ILE A 88 -16.29 -1.00 1.23
C ILE A 88 -14.99 -0.47 1.84
N ALA A 89 -14.19 0.28 1.08
CA ALA A 89 -12.93 0.83 1.55
C ALA A 89 -13.11 1.82 2.71
N GLY A 90 -14.23 2.54 2.77
CA GLY A 90 -14.58 3.46 3.85
C GLY A 90 -14.74 2.81 5.23
N LYS A 91 -15.00 1.50 5.28
CA LYS A 91 -15.15 0.74 6.54
C LYS A 91 -13.85 0.15 7.06
N LEU A 92 -12.80 0.15 6.25
CA LEU A 92 -11.54 -0.52 6.56
C LEU A 92 -10.51 0.46 7.14
N THR A 93 -9.81 0.02 8.15
CA THR A 93 -8.62 0.65 8.73
C THR A 93 -7.38 0.44 7.86
N GLU A 94 -6.27 1.11 8.18
CA GLU A 94 -4.98 0.89 7.52
C GLU A 94 -4.47 -0.55 7.70
N GLU A 95 -4.64 -1.11 8.88
CA GLU A 95 -4.20 -2.45 9.24
C GLU A 95 -5.02 -3.53 8.52
N GLU A 96 -6.33 -3.37 8.44
CA GLU A 96 -7.19 -4.29 7.68
C GLU A 96 -6.87 -4.26 6.18
N ILE A 97 -6.61 -3.07 5.61
CA ILE A 97 -6.20 -2.95 4.20
C ILE A 97 -4.85 -3.64 3.96
N SER A 98 -3.87 -3.49 4.87
CA SER A 98 -2.58 -4.16 4.71
C SER A 98 -2.69 -5.68 4.87
N ALA A 99 -3.50 -6.15 5.82
CA ALA A 99 -3.79 -7.57 6.03
C ALA A 99 -4.45 -8.20 4.79
N LEU A 100 -5.50 -7.57 4.26
CA LEU A 100 -6.16 -8.00 3.01
C LEU A 100 -5.20 -8.01 1.82
N ALA A 101 -4.34 -7.00 1.71
CA ALA A 101 -3.32 -6.95 0.67
C ALA A 101 -2.34 -8.13 0.76
N ALA A 102 -1.84 -8.42 1.96
CA ALA A 102 -0.94 -9.55 2.22
C ALA A 102 -1.61 -10.89 1.89
N TYR A 103 -2.88 -11.06 2.29
CA TYR A 103 -3.63 -12.26 1.97
C TYR A 103 -3.82 -12.44 0.46
N PHE A 104 -4.50 -11.49 -0.20
CA PHE A 104 -4.82 -11.60 -1.62
C PHE A 104 -3.57 -11.63 -2.52
N GLY A 105 -2.52 -10.90 -2.16
CA GLY A 105 -1.25 -10.92 -2.88
C GLY A 105 -0.51 -12.24 -2.78
N SER A 106 -0.72 -13.00 -1.69
CA SER A 106 -0.14 -14.34 -1.53
C SER A 106 -0.84 -15.43 -2.34
N LEU A 107 -2.04 -15.16 -2.85
CA LEU A 107 -2.81 -16.12 -3.63
C LEU A 107 -2.28 -16.22 -5.07
N LYS A 108 -2.31 -17.42 -5.64
CA LYS A 108 -1.98 -17.64 -7.05
C LYS A 108 -3.26 -17.53 -7.88
N PRO A 109 -3.32 -16.67 -8.90
CA PRO A 109 -4.44 -16.66 -9.85
C PRO A 109 -4.59 -18.05 -10.47
N ALA A 110 -5.82 -18.54 -10.67
CA ALA A 110 -6.01 -19.68 -11.54
C ALA A 110 -5.37 -19.37 -12.90
N ALA A 111 -4.67 -20.35 -13.49
CA ALA A 111 -3.86 -20.18 -14.69
C ALA A 111 -4.58 -19.26 -15.70
N ARG A 112 -3.96 -18.12 -16.03
CA ARG A 112 -4.54 -17.08 -16.88
C ARG A 112 -5.08 -17.72 -18.16
N ALA A 113 -6.41 -17.76 -18.32
CA ALA A 113 -6.98 -17.78 -19.66
C ALA A 113 -6.53 -16.46 -20.30
N LYS A 114 -5.65 -16.56 -21.30
CA LYS A 114 -5.11 -15.39 -21.99
C LYS A 114 -6.28 -14.55 -22.48
N SER A 115 -6.39 -13.30 -22.01
CA SER A 115 -7.28 -12.31 -22.60
C SER A 115 -6.83 -12.11 -24.05
N LYS A 116 -7.73 -12.40 -24.99
CA LYS A 116 -7.51 -12.19 -26.42
C LYS A 116 -7.73 -10.73 -26.78
#